data_AF-A0AA95JAV0-F1
#
_entry.id   AF-A0AA95JAV0-F1
#
_cell.length_a   1.000
_cell.length_b   1.000
_cell.length_c   1.000
_cell.angle_alpha   90.00
_cell.angle_beta   90.00
_cell.angle_gamma   90.00
#
_symmetry.space_group_name_H-M   'P 1'
#
loop_
_entity.id
_entity.type
_entity.pdbx_description
1 polymer ?
#
loop_
_entity_poly.entity_id
_entity_poly.type
_entity_poly.pdbx_seq_one_letter_code
_entity_poly.pdbx_strand_id
1 'polypeptide(L)'
;MALDSNEWSYGDADEEILTRIAWYYYNDGLTQNEIGEKLNMSRIKVSRLLESGRRSGIIQVRINSRYQGCLSLEREIKSRYGLLEAYVVPELPEQGASDRLGQAAAQFLMQRLQPDDLLAVGWGATVSNAIQRLGHLANERNIGLVSLTGGVGTYVDGMRTANWGSSVHLVPAPLVVRDPDVAKNLSSEPAVANLLDMALNASYQLVGIGELSGASTVVRSGYVTPDEVEPLRRKGAVGDILCQFFNDRGEVLDLQLHDRVIGVKLAALSRAEKVVAAAGGLEKVPAIHAALKGKFVGILITDETTALGLMDLKD
;
A
#
# COMPACT_ATOMS: atom_id res chain seq x y z
N MET A 1 -1.97 -29.91 31.88
CA MET A 1 -1.61 -28.52 31.58
C MET A 1 -1.80 -28.36 30.08
N ALA A 2 -2.98 -27.89 29.67
CA ALA A 2 -3.38 -27.85 28.27
C ALA A 2 -2.66 -26.70 27.57
N LEU A 3 -1.91 -27.02 26.51
CA LEU A 3 -1.38 -26.04 25.56
C LEU A 3 -2.46 -25.81 24.52
N ASP A 4 -3.08 -24.64 24.61
CA ASP A 4 -4.01 -24.08 23.64
C ASP A 4 -3.25 -23.89 22.32
N SER A 5 -3.43 -24.82 21.39
CA SER A 5 -2.82 -24.84 20.06
C SER A 5 -3.92 -24.94 19.01
N ASN A 6 -4.76 -23.90 18.97
CA ASN A 6 -5.69 -23.70 17.87
C ASN A 6 -4.96 -22.92 16.76
N GLU A 7 -4.04 -23.61 16.08
CA GLU A 7 -3.33 -23.12 14.90
C GLU A 7 -4.27 -23.16 13.68
N TRP A 8 -4.64 -21.96 13.28
CA TRP A 8 -5.37 -21.50 12.09
C TRP A 8 -5.17 -22.35 10.83
N SER A 9 -6.12 -23.25 10.57
CA SER A 9 -6.39 -23.82 9.24
C SER A 9 -7.91 -23.87 9.05
N TYR A 10 -8.48 -22.84 8.43
CA TYR A 10 -9.92 -22.72 8.21
C TYR A 10 -10.20 -22.40 6.74
N GLY A 11 -10.29 -23.44 5.90
CA GLY A 11 -10.62 -23.34 4.47
C GLY A 11 -12.11 -23.63 4.24
N ASP A 12 -12.75 -22.77 3.45
CA ASP A 12 -14.11 -22.85 2.88
C ASP A 12 -15.33 -22.80 3.82
N ALA A 13 -15.42 -23.64 4.86
CA ALA A 13 -16.62 -23.69 5.71
C ALA A 13 -16.85 -22.41 6.54
N ASP A 14 -15.77 -21.78 6.99
CA ASP A 14 -15.82 -20.51 7.72
C ASP A 14 -16.11 -19.32 6.79
N GLU A 15 -15.74 -19.41 5.51
CA GLU A 15 -16.04 -18.40 4.50
C GLU A 15 -17.53 -18.44 4.10
N GLU A 16 -18.11 -19.63 3.95
CA GLU A 16 -19.55 -19.78 3.72
C GLU A 16 -20.37 -19.18 4.88
N ILE A 17 -19.99 -19.50 6.13
CA ILE A 17 -20.63 -18.97 7.33
C ILE A 17 -20.48 -17.44 7.39
N LEU A 18 -19.29 -16.92 7.11
CA LEU A 18 -19.02 -15.48 7.07
C LEU A 18 -19.88 -14.78 6.01
N THR A 19 -20.00 -15.35 4.82
CA THR A 19 -20.79 -14.82 3.71
C THR A 19 -22.27 -14.73 4.10
N ARG A 20 -22.81 -15.78 4.73
CA ARG A 20 -24.20 -15.78 5.23
C ARG A 20 -24.41 -14.75 6.32
N ILE A 21 -23.48 -14.63 7.27
CA ILE A 21 -23.53 -13.61 8.32
C ILE A 21 -23.52 -12.20 7.72
N ALA A 22 -22.65 -11.95 6.74
CA ALA A 22 -22.58 -10.66 6.06
C ALA A 22 -23.88 -10.34 5.32
N TRP A 23 -24.45 -11.31 4.61
CA TRP A 23 -25.73 -11.15 3.92
C TRP A 23 -26.86 -10.80 4.89
N TYR A 24 -27.02 -11.57 5.97
CA TYR A 24 -28.03 -11.31 6.98
C TYR A 24 -27.88 -9.93 7.62
N TYR A 25 -26.65 -9.48 7.86
CA TYR A 25 -26.39 -8.20 8.49
C TYR A 25 -26.62 -7.01 7.56
N TYR A 26 -26.02 -7.01 6.36
CA TYR A 26 -26.05 -5.85 5.47
C TYR A 26 -27.22 -5.82 4.50
N ASN A 27 -27.67 -6.97 4.02
CA ASN A 27 -28.77 -7.05 3.03
C ASN A 27 -30.12 -7.22 3.72
N ASP A 28 -30.20 -8.12 4.70
CA ASP A 28 -31.47 -8.42 5.37
C ASP A 28 -31.72 -7.54 6.61
N GLY A 29 -30.72 -6.77 7.05
CA GLY A 29 -30.84 -5.79 8.14
C GLY A 29 -30.96 -6.38 9.54
N LEU A 30 -30.59 -7.65 9.73
CA LEU A 30 -30.65 -8.33 11.02
C LEU A 30 -29.58 -7.80 11.98
N THR A 31 -29.93 -7.70 13.27
CA THR A 31 -28.98 -7.39 14.33
C THR A 31 -28.04 -8.57 14.58
N GLN A 32 -26.85 -8.30 15.13
CA GLN A 32 -25.89 -9.36 15.47
C GLN A 32 -26.45 -10.40 16.47
N ASN A 33 -27.43 -10.00 17.30
CA ASN A 33 -28.11 -10.92 18.21
C ASN A 33 -29.03 -11.88 17.46
N GLU A 34 -29.88 -11.36 16.57
CA GLU A 34 -30.79 -12.18 15.76
C GLU A 34 -30.03 -13.15 14.84
N ILE A 35 -28.90 -12.71 14.28
CA ILE A 35 -28.01 -13.58 13.50
C ILE A 35 -27.42 -14.68 14.39
N GLY A 36 -27.03 -14.34 15.62
CA GLY A 36 -26.51 -15.29 16.60
C GLY A 36 -27.53 -16.38 16.94
N GLU A 37 -28.77 -15.99 17.22
CA GLU A 37 -29.87 -16.95 17.47
C GLU A 37 -30.14 -17.82 16.24
N LYS A 38 -30.19 -17.21 15.04
CA LYS A 38 -30.48 -17.92 13.78
C LYS A 38 -29.42 -18.95 13.40
N LEU A 39 -28.16 -18.69 13.69
CA LEU A 39 -27.03 -19.55 13.33
C LEU A 39 -26.50 -20.38 14.51
N ASN A 40 -27.13 -20.29 15.68
CA ASN A 40 -26.68 -20.92 16.92
C ASN A 40 -25.23 -20.52 17.29
N MET A 41 -24.97 -19.21 17.28
CA MET A 41 -23.67 -18.60 17.55
C MET A 41 -23.81 -17.46 18.56
N SER A 42 -22.77 -17.20 19.35
CA SER A 42 -22.79 -16.03 20.23
C SER A 42 -22.69 -14.72 19.43
N ARG A 43 -23.32 -13.64 19.92
CA ARG A 43 -23.18 -12.29 19.36
C ARG A 43 -21.71 -11.88 19.17
N ILE A 44 -20.85 -12.24 20.13
CA ILE A 44 -19.41 -11.96 20.07
C ILE A 44 -18.76 -12.67 18.87
N LYS A 45 -19.12 -13.93 18.61
CA LYS A 45 -18.59 -14.67 17.45
C LYS A 45 -19.06 -14.05 16.13
N VAL A 46 -20.34 -13.64 16.04
CA VAL A 46 -20.88 -12.92 14.87
C VAL A 46 -20.12 -11.61 14.62
N SER A 47 -19.90 -10.81 15.67
CA SER A 47 -19.16 -9.55 15.57
C SER A 47 -17.73 -9.78 15.09
N ARG A 48 -17.02 -10.77 15.64
CA ARG A 48 -15.65 -11.12 15.24
C ARG A 48 -15.59 -11.60 13.79
N LEU A 49 -16.58 -12.36 13.32
CA LEU A 49 -16.64 -12.81 11.94
C LEU A 49 -16.87 -11.64 10.97
N LEU A 50 -17.83 -10.75 11.26
CA LEU A 50 -18.04 -9.54 10.46
C LEU A 50 -16.77 -8.67 10.38
N GLU A 51 -16.06 -8.50 11.50
CA GLU A 51 -14.79 -7.78 11.53
C GLU A 51 -13.70 -8.48 10.72
N SER A 52 -13.59 -9.81 10.86
CA SER A 52 -12.67 -10.63 10.08
C SER A 52 -12.94 -10.51 8.58
N GLY A 53 -14.20 -10.56 8.15
CA GLY A 53 -14.58 -10.42 6.74
C GLY A 53 -14.28 -9.04 6.17
N ARG A 54 -14.41 -7.98 6.96
CA ARG A 54 -13.96 -6.64 6.55
C ARG A 54 -12.43 -6.57 6.41
N ARG A 55 -11.70 -7.23 7.30
CA ARG A 55 -10.24 -7.24 7.31
C ARG A 55 -9.65 -8.08 6.16
N SER A 56 -10.26 -9.21 5.83
CA SER A 56 -9.83 -10.09 4.73
C SER A 56 -10.24 -9.58 3.35
N GLY A 57 -11.15 -8.61 3.27
CA GLY A 57 -11.66 -8.06 2.01
C GLY A 57 -12.85 -8.82 1.42
N ILE A 58 -13.33 -9.87 2.08
CA ILE A 58 -14.57 -10.60 1.70
C ILE A 58 -15.79 -9.67 1.80
N ILE A 59 -15.84 -8.83 2.83
CA ILE A 59 -16.90 -7.84 3.01
C ILE A 59 -16.38 -6.49 2.51
N GLN A 60 -16.96 -6.01 1.42
CA GLN A 60 -16.66 -4.71 0.84
C GLN A 60 -17.83 -3.76 1.04
N VAL A 61 -17.57 -2.62 1.70
CA VAL A 61 -18.55 -1.55 1.83
C VAL A 61 -18.29 -0.52 0.76
N ARG A 62 -19.23 -0.37 -0.17
CA ARG A 62 -19.19 0.66 -1.20
C ARG A 62 -20.18 1.77 -0.86
N ILE A 63 -19.67 2.99 -0.73
CA ILE A 63 -20.50 4.17 -0.48
C ILE A 63 -20.60 4.94 -1.79
N ASN A 64 -21.76 4.87 -2.45
CA ASN A 64 -22.05 5.68 -3.63
C ASN A 64 -22.67 7.01 -3.18
N SER A 65 -21.84 8.03 -3.02
CA SER A 65 -22.26 9.34 -2.51
C SER A 65 -21.99 10.45 -3.53
N ARG A 66 -22.91 11.42 -3.61
CA ARG A 66 -22.75 12.68 -4.35
C ARG A 66 -22.21 13.82 -3.48
N TYR A 67 -21.93 13.56 -2.19
CA TYR A 67 -21.50 14.60 -1.25
C TYR A 67 -20.14 15.17 -1.63
N GLN A 68 -20.04 16.51 -1.59
CA GLN A 68 -19.10 17.28 -2.40
C GLN A 68 -17.69 17.42 -1.83
N GLY A 69 -17.47 17.29 -0.52
CA GLY A 69 -16.19 17.63 0.14
C GLY A 69 -14.99 16.90 -0.47
N CYS A 70 -14.86 15.59 -0.19
CA CYS A 70 -13.78 14.78 -0.76
C CYS A 70 -13.78 14.79 -2.31
N LEU A 71 -14.96 14.75 -2.96
CA LEU A 71 -15.06 14.80 -4.42
C LEU A 71 -14.52 16.10 -5.02
N SER A 72 -14.64 17.23 -4.32
CA SER A 72 -14.08 18.52 -4.76
C SER A 72 -12.56 18.54 -4.61
N LEU A 73 -12.04 18.09 -3.46
CA LEU A 73 -10.61 17.95 -3.22
C LEU A 73 -9.94 17.01 -4.22
N GLU A 74 -10.58 15.88 -4.55
CA GLU A 74 -10.10 14.95 -5.57
C GLU A 74 -9.94 15.63 -6.94
N ARG A 75 -10.93 16.42 -7.37
CA ARG A 75 -10.86 17.16 -8.64
C ARG A 75 -9.78 18.22 -8.63
N GLU A 76 -9.67 18.98 -7.54
CA GLU A 76 -8.69 20.05 -7.39
C GLU A 76 -7.26 19.49 -7.38
N ILE A 77 -6.99 18.46 -6.57
CA ILE A 77 -5.69 17.75 -6.54
C ILE A 77 -5.37 17.18 -7.90
N LYS A 78 -6.32 16.47 -8.52
CA LYS A 78 -6.12 15.90 -9.86
C LYS A 78 -5.72 16.98 -10.86
N SER A 79 -6.45 18.09 -10.88
CA SER A 79 -6.20 19.20 -11.81
C SER A 79 -4.87 19.89 -11.53
N ARG A 80 -4.55 20.14 -10.25
CA ARG A 80 -3.33 20.86 -9.83
C ARG A 80 -2.06 20.11 -10.22
N TYR A 81 -2.04 18.79 -10.00
CA TYR A 81 -0.85 17.97 -10.21
C TYR A 81 -0.87 17.19 -11.54
N GLY A 82 -1.96 17.27 -12.31
CA GLY A 82 -2.11 16.54 -13.57
C GLY A 82 -2.18 15.02 -13.40
N LEU A 83 -2.82 14.55 -12.32
CA LEU A 83 -2.97 13.13 -12.03
C LEU A 83 -3.99 12.46 -12.97
N LEU A 84 -3.85 11.16 -13.16
CA LEU A 84 -4.90 10.34 -13.76
C LEU A 84 -6.12 10.34 -12.86
N GLU A 85 -5.92 10.05 -11.57
CA GLU A 85 -6.98 9.96 -10.57
C GLU A 85 -6.46 10.41 -9.18
N ALA A 86 -7.36 10.93 -8.36
CA ALA A 86 -7.10 11.20 -6.96
C ALA A 86 -8.30 10.68 -6.15
N TYR A 87 -8.03 10.09 -5.00
CA TYR A 87 -9.02 9.59 -4.06
C TYR A 87 -8.72 10.15 -2.67
N VAL A 88 -9.71 10.80 -2.07
CA VAL A 88 -9.59 11.43 -0.75
C VAL A 88 -10.51 10.72 0.22
N VAL A 89 -9.91 10.11 1.24
CA VAL A 89 -10.63 9.43 2.31
C VAL A 89 -11.00 10.45 3.39
N PRO A 90 -12.26 10.51 3.86
CA PRO A 90 -12.67 11.41 4.94
C PRO A 90 -11.82 11.24 6.20
N GLU A 91 -11.58 12.31 6.96
CA GLU A 91 -10.81 12.20 8.20
C GLU A 91 -11.52 11.33 9.27
N LEU A 92 -10.73 10.59 10.07
CA LEU A 92 -11.21 9.88 11.25
C LEU A 92 -10.07 9.83 12.29
N PRO A 93 -10.14 10.64 13.37
CA PRO A 93 -9.02 10.85 14.29
C PRO A 93 -8.53 9.60 15.04
N GLU A 94 -9.38 8.58 15.23
CA GLU A 94 -9.09 7.45 16.12
C GLU A 94 -8.36 6.27 15.47
N GLN A 95 -8.21 6.25 14.14
CA GLN A 95 -7.60 5.13 13.41
C GLN A 95 -6.27 5.54 12.77
N GLY A 96 -5.30 4.62 12.78
CA GLY A 96 -4.00 4.87 12.15
C GLY A 96 -4.12 5.13 10.65
N ALA A 97 -3.59 6.26 10.18
CA ALA A 97 -3.68 6.69 8.77
C ALA A 97 -3.24 5.60 7.78
N SER A 98 -2.22 4.80 8.11
CA SER A 98 -1.72 3.72 7.24
C SER A 98 -2.72 2.57 7.03
N ASP A 99 -3.58 2.24 7.99
CA ASP A 99 -4.58 1.18 7.81
C ASP A 99 -5.73 1.65 6.90
N ARG A 100 -6.23 2.86 7.16
CA ARG A 100 -7.32 3.45 6.36
C ARG A 100 -6.91 3.69 4.91
N LEU A 101 -5.71 4.22 4.69
CA LEU A 101 -5.17 4.43 3.35
C LEU A 101 -4.87 3.10 2.66
N GLY A 102 -4.40 2.09 3.40
CA GLY A 102 -4.22 0.73 2.87
C GLY A 102 -5.54 0.10 2.45
N GLN A 103 -6.60 0.29 3.25
CA GLN A 103 -7.95 -0.13 2.89
C GLN A 103 -8.47 0.59 1.64
N ALA A 104 -8.31 1.91 1.56
CA ALA A 104 -8.73 2.69 0.40
C ALA A 104 -7.96 2.27 -0.88
N ALA A 105 -6.66 2.01 -0.76
CA ALA A 105 -5.84 1.47 -1.84
C ALA A 105 -6.29 0.09 -2.30
N ALA A 106 -6.59 -0.82 -1.38
CA ALA A 106 -7.16 -2.12 -1.71
C ALA A 106 -8.52 -1.97 -2.42
N GLN A 107 -9.42 -1.13 -1.91
CA GLN A 107 -10.73 -0.90 -2.54
C GLN A 107 -10.63 -0.29 -3.93
N PHE A 108 -9.69 0.63 -4.15
CA PHE A 108 -9.38 1.15 -5.47
C PHE A 108 -8.93 0.01 -6.40
N LEU A 109 -7.93 -0.77 -5.99
CA LEU A 109 -7.37 -1.85 -6.80
C LEU A 109 -8.37 -2.98 -7.07
N MET A 110 -9.26 -3.31 -6.14
CA MET A 110 -10.35 -4.29 -6.34
C MET A 110 -11.28 -3.94 -7.51
N GLN A 111 -11.49 -2.64 -7.75
CA GLN A 111 -12.33 -2.16 -8.83
C GLN A 111 -11.60 -2.10 -10.17
N ARG A 112 -10.27 -2.12 -10.16
CA ARG A 112 -9.43 -1.83 -11.32
C ARG A 112 -8.73 -3.05 -11.88
N LEU A 113 -8.23 -3.92 -11.00
CA LEU A 113 -7.53 -5.15 -11.37
C LEU A 113 -8.49 -6.10 -12.09
N GLN A 114 -8.11 -6.49 -13.30
CA GLN A 114 -8.78 -7.47 -14.13
C GLN A 114 -8.20 -8.86 -13.88
N PRO A 115 -8.91 -9.95 -14.27
CA PRO A 115 -8.34 -11.28 -14.22
C PRO A 115 -6.96 -11.36 -14.88
N ASP A 116 -6.04 -12.10 -14.26
CA ASP A 116 -4.66 -12.31 -14.71
C ASP A 116 -3.77 -11.05 -14.73
N ASP A 117 -4.22 -9.92 -14.16
CA ASP A 117 -3.36 -8.74 -13.99
C ASP A 117 -2.18 -9.02 -13.05
N LEU A 118 -1.09 -8.29 -13.27
CA LEU A 118 0.06 -8.27 -12.38
C LEU A 118 0.06 -6.96 -11.58
N LEU A 119 0.18 -7.06 -10.26
CA LEU A 119 0.34 -5.93 -9.35
C LEU A 119 1.80 -5.86 -8.87
N ALA A 120 2.49 -4.76 -9.19
CA ALA A 120 3.78 -4.47 -8.60
C ALA A 120 3.61 -3.71 -7.28
N VAL A 121 4.37 -4.08 -6.25
CA VAL A 121 4.24 -3.50 -4.91
C VAL A 121 5.56 -3.02 -4.35
N GLY A 122 5.53 -1.85 -3.71
CA GLY A 122 6.56 -1.37 -2.81
C GLY A 122 6.40 -1.95 -1.41
N TRP A 123 7.07 -1.33 -0.44
CA TRP A 123 7.07 -1.79 0.94
C TRP A 123 6.57 -0.69 1.90
N GLY A 124 6.32 -1.06 3.15
CA GLY A 124 5.85 -0.16 4.21
C GLY A 124 4.42 -0.46 4.65
N ALA A 125 4.04 0.07 5.82
CA ALA A 125 2.80 -0.31 6.50
C ALA A 125 1.53 -0.14 5.64
N THR A 126 1.39 0.99 4.93
CA THR A 126 0.22 1.23 4.07
C THR A 126 0.11 0.23 2.93
N VAL A 127 1.22 -0.09 2.26
CA VAL A 127 1.25 -1.06 1.16
C VAL A 127 0.97 -2.46 1.69
N SER A 128 1.59 -2.86 2.81
CA SER A 128 1.33 -4.14 3.46
C SER A 128 -0.15 -4.29 3.82
N ASN A 129 -0.78 -3.26 4.40
CA ASN A 129 -2.22 -3.28 4.73
C ASN A 129 -3.11 -3.44 3.49
N ALA A 130 -2.72 -2.85 2.36
CA ALA A 130 -3.46 -3.01 1.10
C ALA A 130 -3.33 -4.45 0.56
N ILE A 131 -2.11 -5.01 0.55
CA ILE A 131 -1.84 -6.40 0.13
C ILE A 131 -2.67 -7.37 0.99
N GLN A 132 -2.69 -7.21 2.31
CA GLN A 132 -3.46 -8.10 3.19
C GLN A 132 -4.95 -8.18 2.82
N ARG A 133 -5.53 -7.06 2.37
CA ARG A 133 -6.95 -6.95 2.03
C ARG A 133 -7.27 -7.41 0.60
N LEU A 134 -6.28 -7.43 -0.28
CA LEU A 134 -6.43 -7.84 -1.68
C LEU A 134 -6.36 -9.36 -1.86
N GLY A 135 -5.92 -10.11 -0.85
CA GLY A 135 -5.67 -11.55 -0.93
C GLY A 135 -6.82 -12.39 -1.48
N HIS A 136 -8.05 -12.16 -1.00
CA HIS A 136 -9.23 -12.88 -1.50
C HIS A 136 -9.49 -12.61 -3.00
N LEU A 137 -9.49 -11.35 -3.41
CA LEU A 137 -9.64 -10.94 -4.81
C LEU A 137 -8.51 -11.52 -5.67
N ALA A 138 -7.28 -11.53 -5.14
CA ALA A 138 -6.12 -12.05 -5.86
C ALA A 138 -6.30 -13.53 -6.22
N ASN A 139 -6.90 -14.32 -5.34
CA ASN A 139 -7.22 -15.72 -5.62
C ASN A 139 -8.39 -15.86 -6.59
N GLU A 140 -9.46 -15.08 -6.40
CA GLU A 140 -10.65 -15.10 -7.26
C GLU A 140 -10.31 -14.76 -8.72
N ARG A 141 -9.42 -13.78 -8.92
CA ARG A 141 -9.08 -13.23 -10.24
C ARG A 141 -7.70 -13.63 -10.74
N ASN A 142 -7.00 -14.54 -10.06
CA ASN A 142 -5.63 -14.95 -10.41
C ASN A 142 -4.66 -13.75 -10.59
N ILE A 143 -4.68 -12.82 -9.64
CA ILE A 143 -3.82 -11.62 -9.68
C ILE A 143 -2.40 -11.98 -9.25
N GLY A 144 -1.43 -11.76 -10.12
CA GLY A 144 -0.01 -11.91 -9.79
C GLY A 144 0.50 -10.77 -8.90
N LEU A 145 1.54 -11.03 -8.12
CA LEU A 145 2.23 -10.02 -7.32
C LEU A 145 3.72 -10.02 -7.65
N VAL A 146 4.32 -8.84 -7.81
CA VAL A 146 5.78 -8.69 -7.98
C VAL A 146 6.33 -7.56 -7.11
N SER A 147 7.49 -7.75 -6.47
CA SER A 147 8.09 -6.70 -5.64
C SER A 147 8.88 -5.68 -6.48
N LEU A 148 8.70 -4.39 -6.21
CA LEU A 148 9.45 -3.29 -6.86
C LEU A 148 10.91 -3.21 -6.40
N THR A 149 11.25 -3.90 -5.31
CA THR A 149 12.58 -3.90 -4.72
C THR A 149 12.94 -5.26 -4.15
N GLY A 150 14.22 -5.43 -3.83
CA GLY A 150 14.67 -6.45 -2.88
C GLY A 150 14.15 -6.19 -1.45
N GLY A 151 14.65 -6.97 -0.50
CA GLY A 151 14.32 -6.89 0.92
C GLY A 151 13.66 -8.17 1.42
N VAL A 152 12.82 -8.80 0.60
CA VAL A 152 12.02 -10.03 0.84
C VAL A 152 11.18 -9.95 2.13
N GLY A 153 11.82 -9.91 3.31
CA GLY A 153 11.17 -9.82 4.61
C GLY A 153 10.22 -8.62 4.79
N THR A 154 10.45 -7.52 4.07
CA THR A 154 9.51 -6.36 4.06
C THR A 154 8.13 -6.68 3.47
N TYR A 155 8.05 -7.72 2.65
CA TYR A 155 6.83 -8.14 1.95
C TYR A 155 6.17 -9.34 2.64
N VAL A 156 6.95 -10.20 3.30
CA VAL A 156 6.48 -11.48 3.88
C VAL A 156 5.33 -11.27 4.86
N ASP A 157 5.39 -10.28 5.75
CA ASP A 157 4.32 -10.03 6.73
C ASP A 157 3.00 -9.60 6.09
N GLY A 158 3.05 -8.88 4.97
CA GLY A 158 1.86 -8.49 4.20
C GLY A 158 1.24 -9.66 3.45
N MET A 159 2.06 -10.59 2.96
CA MET A 159 1.60 -11.72 2.13
C MET A 159 1.18 -12.93 2.95
N ARG A 160 1.83 -13.20 4.10
CA ARG A 160 1.57 -14.37 4.95
C ARG A 160 0.11 -14.44 5.42
N THR A 161 -0.53 -13.29 5.57
CA THR A 161 -1.94 -13.18 5.98
C THR A 161 -2.91 -13.05 4.82
N ALA A 162 -2.43 -12.76 3.60
CA ALA A 162 -3.29 -12.53 2.43
C ALA A 162 -3.68 -13.82 1.69
N ASN A 163 -3.00 -14.95 1.95
CA ASN A 163 -3.16 -16.19 1.17
C ASN A 163 -3.08 -15.93 -0.34
N TRP A 164 -2.16 -15.06 -0.77
CA TRP A 164 -1.97 -14.73 -2.18
C TRP A 164 -1.63 -16.03 -2.93
N GLY A 165 -2.31 -16.28 -4.06
CA GLY A 165 -2.15 -17.49 -4.85
C GLY A 165 -0.71 -17.72 -5.33
N SER A 166 -0.51 -18.76 -6.15
CA SER A 166 0.81 -19.30 -6.50
C SER A 166 1.73 -18.37 -7.34
N SER A 167 1.28 -17.19 -7.77
CA SER A 167 2.05 -16.26 -8.62
C SER A 167 2.59 -15.05 -7.85
N VAL A 168 3.48 -15.31 -6.88
CA VAL A 168 4.22 -14.28 -6.15
C VAL A 168 5.69 -14.25 -6.58
N HIS A 169 6.15 -13.10 -7.06
CA HIS A 169 7.48 -12.90 -7.61
C HIS A 169 8.26 -11.87 -6.77
N LEU A 170 9.11 -12.36 -5.87
CA LEU A 170 9.94 -11.48 -5.03
C LEU A 170 11.35 -11.39 -5.60
N VAL A 171 11.86 -10.17 -5.70
CA VAL A 171 13.26 -9.90 -6.06
C VAL A 171 14.18 -10.58 -5.03
N PRO A 172 14.98 -11.58 -5.40
CA PRO A 172 15.73 -12.42 -4.47
C PRO A 172 17.05 -11.76 -4.04
N ALA A 173 16.97 -10.52 -3.54
CA ALA A 173 18.12 -9.73 -3.12
C ALA A 173 17.78 -8.87 -1.88
N PRO A 174 18.78 -8.40 -1.11
CA PRO A 174 18.58 -7.36 -0.11
C PRO A 174 18.04 -6.07 -0.73
N LEU A 175 17.30 -5.25 0.03
CA LEU A 175 16.86 -3.94 -0.47
C LEU A 175 18.04 -2.99 -0.66
N VAL A 176 18.90 -2.93 0.36
CA VAL A 176 20.10 -2.09 0.40
C VAL A 176 21.29 -2.97 0.74
N VAL A 177 22.35 -2.89 -0.06
CA VAL A 177 23.64 -3.52 0.24
C VAL A 177 24.66 -2.47 0.68
N ARG A 178 25.84 -2.87 1.14
CA ARG A 178 26.88 -1.91 1.56
C ARG A 178 27.68 -1.34 0.40
N ASP A 179 27.89 -2.16 -0.62
CA ASP A 179 28.79 -1.90 -1.74
C ASP A 179 27.98 -1.67 -3.03
N PRO A 180 28.13 -0.52 -3.71
CA PRO A 180 27.44 -0.24 -4.96
C PRO A 180 27.80 -1.23 -6.09
N ASP A 181 29.00 -1.79 -6.11
CA ASP A 181 29.38 -2.79 -7.12
C ASP A 181 28.62 -4.10 -6.91
N VAL A 182 28.37 -4.47 -5.65
CA VAL A 182 27.50 -5.61 -5.31
C VAL A 182 26.06 -5.34 -5.75
N ALA A 183 25.55 -4.13 -5.52
CA ALA A 183 24.19 -3.77 -5.96
C ALA A 183 24.06 -3.86 -7.48
N LYS A 184 25.05 -3.34 -8.21
CA LYS A 184 25.11 -3.39 -9.67
C LYS A 184 25.14 -4.82 -10.19
N ASN A 185 26.04 -5.65 -9.66
CA ASN A 185 26.18 -7.04 -10.08
C ASN A 185 24.90 -7.84 -9.80
N LEU A 186 24.34 -7.74 -8.59
CA LEU A 186 23.07 -8.41 -8.25
C LEU A 186 21.90 -7.90 -9.11
N SER A 187 21.84 -6.60 -9.39
CA SER A 187 20.78 -6.04 -10.26
C SER A 187 20.89 -6.50 -11.71
N SER A 188 22.08 -6.90 -12.16
CA SER A 188 22.34 -7.41 -13.52
C SER A 188 22.12 -8.90 -13.68
N GLU A 189 22.04 -9.66 -12.57
CA GLU A 189 21.73 -11.09 -12.62
C GLU A 189 20.35 -11.30 -13.25
N PRO A 190 20.19 -12.22 -14.24
CA PRO A 190 18.92 -12.43 -14.92
C PRO A 190 17.74 -12.69 -13.97
N ALA A 191 17.97 -13.39 -12.86
CA ALA A 191 16.94 -13.68 -11.85
C ALA A 191 16.40 -12.43 -11.14
N VAL A 192 17.18 -11.35 -11.07
CA VAL A 192 16.77 -10.06 -10.48
C VAL A 192 16.28 -9.12 -11.58
N ALA A 193 17.05 -8.96 -12.65
CA ALA A 193 16.74 -8.04 -13.75
C ALA A 193 15.37 -8.33 -14.36
N ASN A 194 15.05 -9.61 -14.61
CA ASN A 194 13.76 -10.00 -15.19
C ASN A 194 12.58 -9.66 -14.28
N LEU A 195 12.75 -9.73 -12.95
CA LEU A 195 11.70 -9.38 -12.00
C LEU A 195 11.50 -7.86 -11.88
N LEU A 196 12.58 -7.08 -11.93
CA LEU A 196 12.49 -5.62 -11.96
C LEU A 196 11.81 -5.11 -13.24
N ASP A 197 12.12 -5.73 -14.38
CA ASP A 197 11.45 -5.41 -15.65
C ASP A 197 9.98 -5.85 -15.63
N MET A 198 9.69 -7.05 -15.12
CA MET A 198 8.32 -7.51 -14.89
C MET A 198 7.52 -6.54 -14.01
N ALA A 199 8.12 -5.98 -12.94
CA ALA A 199 7.46 -5.02 -12.06
C ALA A 199 7.16 -3.67 -12.75
N LEU A 200 8.04 -3.23 -13.64
CA LEU A 200 7.82 -2.02 -14.45
C LEU A 200 6.69 -2.19 -15.46
N ASN A 201 6.49 -3.41 -15.98
CA ASN A 201 5.45 -3.74 -16.95
C ASN A 201 4.14 -4.22 -16.29
N ALA A 202 4.05 -4.21 -14.96
CA ALA A 202 2.85 -4.57 -14.23
C ALA A 202 1.67 -3.61 -14.55
N SER A 203 0.45 -4.13 -14.45
CA SER A 203 -0.78 -3.38 -14.74
C SER A 203 -0.96 -2.16 -13.82
N TYR A 204 -0.50 -2.28 -12.57
CA TYR A 204 -0.43 -1.20 -11.57
C TYR A 204 0.82 -1.35 -10.70
N GLN A 205 1.35 -0.22 -10.22
CA GLN A 205 2.40 -0.17 -9.20
C GLN A 205 1.84 0.49 -7.95
N LEU A 206 1.80 -0.20 -6.80
CA LEU A 206 1.38 0.36 -5.52
C LEU A 206 2.59 0.73 -4.67
N VAL A 207 2.74 2.00 -4.33
CA VAL A 207 3.83 2.52 -3.48
C VAL A 207 3.32 3.35 -2.32
N GLY A 208 4.11 3.41 -1.25
CA GLY A 208 3.97 4.44 -0.22
C GLY A 208 4.89 5.62 -0.53
N ILE A 209 4.60 6.77 0.09
CA ILE A 209 5.52 7.92 0.11
C ILE A 209 6.01 8.09 1.56
N GLY A 210 7.32 8.11 1.71
CA GLY A 210 8.02 8.33 2.97
C GLY A 210 8.31 9.79 3.21
N GLU A 211 8.12 10.24 4.45
CA GLU A 211 8.78 11.44 4.95
C GLU A 211 10.13 11.07 5.53
N LEU A 212 11.03 12.04 5.67
CA LEU A 212 12.35 11.82 6.24
C LEU A 212 12.42 12.40 7.66
N SER A 213 12.22 11.56 8.68
CA SER A 213 12.44 11.86 10.09
C SER A 213 12.99 10.64 10.84
N GLY A 214 13.39 10.81 12.11
CA GLY A 214 13.80 9.71 12.97
C GLY A 214 12.70 8.66 13.23
N ALA A 215 11.43 8.99 12.99
CA ALA A 215 10.30 8.07 13.13
C ALA A 215 9.90 7.39 11.81
N SER A 216 10.49 7.81 10.68
CA SER A 216 10.18 7.31 9.35
C SER A 216 10.39 5.81 9.22
N THR A 217 9.64 5.18 8.30
CA THR A 217 9.75 3.74 8.07
C THR A 217 11.14 3.35 7.58
N VAL A 218 11.78 4.16 6.75
CA VAL A 218 13.15 3.90 6.26
C VAL A 218 14.20 3.87 7.37
N VAL A 219 14.01 4.68 8.42
CA VAL A 219 14.87 4.67 9.61
C VAL A 219 14.55 3.47 10.52
N ARG A 220 13.26 3.21 10.78
CA ARG A 220 12.84 2.07 11.61
C ARG A 220 13.20 0.72 11.01
N SER A 221 13.26 0.62 9.69
CA SER A 221 13.70 -0.56 8.95
C SER A 221 15.23 -0.66 8.82
N GLY A 222 15.99 0.33 9.31
CA GLY A 222 17.45 0.31 9.33
C GLY A 222 18.14 0.55 7.99
N TYR A 223 17.41 1.02 6.97
CA TYR A 223 17.98 1.36 5.66
C TYR A 223 18.68 2.72 5.66
N VAL A 224 18.24 3.60 6.55
CA VAL A 224 18.88 4.88 6.88
C VAL A 224 19.06 4.91 8.39
N THR A 225 20.25 5.26 8.87
CA THR A 225 20.51 5.43 10.30
C THR A 225 19.98 6.78 10.79
N PRO A 226 19.64 6.93 12.09
CA PRO A 226 19.23 8.23 12.64
C PRO A 226 20.23 9.36 12.37
N ASP A 227 21.53 9.06 12.37
CA ASP A 227 22.60 10.02 12.12
C ASP A 227 22.71 10.44 10.64
N GLU A 228 22.14 9.66 9.71
CA GLU A 228 22.09 9.98 8.28
C GLU A 228 20.91 10.90 7.91
N VAL A 229 19.91 11.04 8.77
CA VAL A 229 18.69 11.84 8.50
C VAL A 229 19.01 13.32 8.24
N GLU A 230 19.73 13.96 9.15
CA GLU A 230 20.09 15.39 9.01
C GLU A 230 21.02 15.66 7.81
N PRO A 231 22.07 14.85 7.56
CA PRO A 231 22.84 14.93 6.32
C PRO A 231 22.00 14.83 5.04
N LEU A 232 21.02 13.92 4.99
CA LEU A 232 20.11 13.78 3.84
C LEU A 232 19.22 15.02 3.67
N ARG A 233 18.64 15.53 4.75
CA ARG A 233 17.84 16.77 4.73
C ARG A 233 18.66 17.97 4.26
N ARG A 234 19.92 18.10 4.71
CA ARG A 234 20.82 19.18 4.26
C ARG A 234 21.16 19.10 2.77
N LYS A 235 21.14 17.89 2.19
CA LYS A 235 21.25 17.68 0.73
C LYS A 235 19.94 17.97 -0.01
N GLY A 236 18.89 18.37 0.70
CA GLY A 236 17.59 18.75 0.15
C GLY A 236 16.55 17.64 0.14
N ALA A 237 16.80 16.48 0.78
CA ALA A 237 15.83 15.39 0.79
C ALA A 237 14.59 15.77 1.60
N VAL A 238 13.41 15.69 0.96
CA VAL A 238 12.11 15.95 1.61
C VAL A 238 11.26 14.71 1.76
N GLY A 239 11.53 13.67 0.97
CA GLY A 239 10.83 12.39 1.03
C GLY A 239 11.51 11.32 0.18
N ASP A 240 10.96 10.11 0.25
CA ASP A 240 11.41 8.97 -0.54
C ASP A 240 10.26 8.13 -1.09
N ILE A 241 10.55 7.46 -2.20
CA ILE A 241 9.77 6.35 -2.74
C ILE A 241 10.77 5.22 -2.98
N LEU A 242 10.55 4.06 -2.35
CA LEU A 242 11.41 2.86 -2.50
C LEU A 242 12.90 3.11 -2.16
N CYS A 243 13.19 3.92 -1.12
CA CYS A 243 14.55 4.36 -0.77
C CYS A 243 15.25 5.23 -1.84
N GLN A 244 14.49 5.80 -2.78
CA GLN A 244 14.97 6.82 -3.71
C GLN A 244 14.48 8.18 -3.23
N PHE A 245 15.39 9.01 -2.74
CA PHE A 245 15.11 10.32 -2.17
C PHE A 245 15.06 11.42 -3.24
N PHE A 246 14.18 12.38 -3.02
CA PHE A 246 13.98 13.53 -3.90
C PHE A 246 13.85 14.83 -3.11
N ASN A 247 14.06 15.95 -3.79
CA ASN A 247 13.95 17.30 -3.22
C ASN A 247 12.55 17.90 -3.35
N ASP A 248 12.35 19.09 -2.80
CA ASP A 248 11.09 19.87 -2.84
C ASP A 248 10.58 20.22 -4.25
N ARG A 249 11.45 20.14 -5.26
CA ARG A 249 11.10 20.31 -6.68
C ARG A 249 10.67 19.01 -7.34
N GLY A 250 10.76 17.88 -6.65
CA GLY A 250 10.51 16.56 -7.22
C GLY A 250 11.65 16.05 -8.10
N GLU A 251 12.88 16.52 -7.87
CA GLU A 251 14.07 16.02 -8.54
C GLU A 251 14.74 14.93 -7.68
N VAL A 252 15.10 13.80 -8.29
CA VAL A 252 15.83 12.73 -7.60
C VAL A 252 17.23 13.23 -7.22
N LEU A 253 17.61 13.03 -5.97
CA LEU A 253 18.93 13.46 -5.49
C LEU A 253 20.04 12.50 -5.95
N ASP A 254 21.22 13.04 -6.17
CA ASP A 254 22.44 12.25 -6.39
C ASP A 254 23.04 11.82 -5.05
N LEU A 255 22.74 10.59 -4.63
CA LEU A 255 23.13 10.03 -3.33
C LEU A 255 23.76 8.66 -3.51
N GLN A 256 24.89 8.42 -2.84
CA GLN A 256 25.55 7.10 -2.76
C GLN A 256 24.63 6.00 -2.22
N LEU A 257 23.61 6.35 -1.44
CA LEU A 257 22.59 5.40 -1.01
C LEU A 257 21.84 4.80 -2.21
N HIS A 258 21.53 5.59 -3.25
CA HIS A 258 20.77 5.13 -4.41
C HIS A 258 21.51 4.06 -5.22
N ASP A 259 22.84 4.11 -5.26
CA ASP A 259 23.68 3.12 -5.94
C ASP A 259 23.71 1.78 -5.22
N ARG A 260 23.33 1.77 -3.93
CA ARG A 260 23.27 0.58 -3.08
C ARG A 260 21.89 -0.08 -3.05
N VAL A 261 20.87 0.58 -3.60
CA VAL A 261 19.48 0.09 -3.63
C VAL A 261 19.30 -0.85 -4.82
N ILE A 262 18.86 -2.08 -4.52
CA ILE A 262 18.44 -3.08 -5.50
C ILE A 262 16.92 -3.01 -5.65
N GLY A 263 16.50 -2.37 -6.74
CA GLY A 263 15.08 -2.12 -7.01
C GLY A 263 14.87 -1.21 -8.19
N VAL A 264 13.61 -1.03 -8.56
CA VAL A 264 13.20 -0.11 -9.61
C VAL A 264 13.64 1.31 -9.25
N LYS A 265 14.34 1.97 -10.18
CA LYS A 265 14.73 3.37 -10.03
C LYS A 265 13.52 4.28 -10.24
N LEU A 266 13.45 5.39 -9.50
CA LEU A 266 12.31 6.30 -9.55
C LEU A 266 12.07 6.90 -10.94
N ALA A 267 13.15 7.15 -11.70
CA ALA A 267 13.08 7.62 -13.09
C ALA A 267 12.52 6.57 -14.09
N ALA A 268 12.60 5.28 -13.76
CA ALA A 268 11.95 4.23 -14.55
C ALA A 268 10.48 4.07 -14.11
N LEU A 269 10.22 4.13 -12.80
CA LEU A 269 8.88 4.07 -12.23
C LEU A 269 7.98 5.19 -12.78
N SER A 270 8.50 6.41 -12.91
CA SER A 270 7.76 7.57 -13.43
C SER A 270 7.31 7.46 -14.89
N ARG A 271 7.80 6.46 -15.63
CA ARG A 271 7.34 6.16 -17.00
C ARG A 271 6.06 5.32 -16.99
N ALA A 272 5.78 4.62 -15.89
CA ALA A 272 4.53 3.91 -15.73
C ALA A 272 3.43 4.90 -15.40
N GLU A 273 2.37 4.93 -16.19
CA GLU A 273 1.26 5.86 -15.97
C GLU A 273 0.44 5.50 -14.72
N LYS A 274 0.35 4.20 -14.39
CA LYS A 274 -0.54 3.65 -13.36
C LYS A 274 0.15 3.40 -12.01
N VAL A 275 1.04 4.31 -11.62
CA VAL A 275 1.64 4.31 -10.28
C VAL A 275 0.65 4.88 -9.27
N VAL A 276 0.15 4.02 -8.39
CA VAL A 276 -0.74 4.33 -7.28
C VAL A 276 0.10 4.60 -6.04
N ALA A 277 0.06 5.83 -5.52
CA ALA A 277 0.63 6.17 -4.23
C ALA A 277 -0.45 6.24 -3.16
N ALA A 278 -0.27 5.49 -2.08
CA ALA A 278 -1.11 5.55 -0.89
C ALA A 278 -0.31 6.17 0.26
N ALA A 279 -0.59 7.44 0.58
CA ALA A 279 0.13 8.18 1.61
C ALA A 279 -0.71 9.34 2.19
N GLY A 280 -0.49 9.64 3.46
CA GLY A 280 -1.16 10.70 4.18
C GLY A 280 -0.56 10.91 5.56
N GLY A 281 -1.01 11.96 6.23
CA GLY A 281 -0.39 12.61 7.38
C GLY A 281 0.18 13.98 7.01
N LEU A 282 -0.06 14.99 7.86
CA LEU A 282 0.45 16.35 7.66
C LEU A 282 1.98 16.40 7.58
N GLU A 283 2.66 15.51 8.32
CA GLU A 283 4.10 15.34 8.27
C GLU A 283 4.62 14.90 6.90
N LYS A 284 3.77 14.30 6.07
CA LYS A 284 4.11 13.83 4.73
C LYS A 284 3.75 14.81 3.62
N VAL A 285 3.03 15.89 3.92
CA VAL A 285 2.59 16.88 2.92
C VAL A 285 3.76 17.39 2.05
N PRO A 286 4.95 17.75 2.60
CA PRO A 286 6.07 18.18 1.76
C PRO A 286 6.58 17.07 0.83
N ALA A 287 6.67 15.83 1.32
CA ALA A 287 7.11 14.67 0.55
C ALA A 287 6.11 14.33 -0.56
N ILE A 288 4.81 14.32 -0.25
CA ILE A 288 3.75 14.03 -1.21
C ILE A 288 3.72 15.13 -2.28
N HIS A 289 3.74 16.40 -1.90
CA HIS A 289 3.80 17.52 -2.83
C HIS A 289 4.97 17.41 -3.82
N ALA A 290 6.17 17.14 -3.30
CA ALA A 290 7.37 16.95 -4.12
C ALA A 290 7.26 15.74 -5.06
N ALA A 291 6.73 14.61 -4.59
CA ALA A 291 6.55 13.42 -5.42
C ALA A 291 5.56 13.66 -6.59
N LEU A 292 4.50 14.44 -6.34
CA LEU A 292 3.52 14.83 -7.35
C LEU A 292 4.14 15.80 -8.37
N LYS A 293 4.95 16.78 -7.92
CA LYS A 293 5.71 17.68 -8.81
C LYS A 293 6.72 16.93 -9.69
N GLY A 294 7.37 15.92 -9.11
CA GLY A 294 8.29 15.02 -9.83
C GLY A 294 7.60 14.06 -10.79
N LYS A 295 6.25 14.03 -10.83
CA LYS A 295 5.45 13.13 -11.66
C LYS A 295 5.81 11.66 -11.48
N PHE A 296 6.18 11.26 -10.26
CA PHE A 296 6.49 9.87 -9.94
C PHE A 296 5.23 9.02 -9.77
N VAL A 297 4.07 9.67 -9.66
CA VAL A 297 2.79 9.08 -9.28
C VAL A 297 1.73 9.54 -10.29
N GLY A 298 0.95 8.59 -10.80
CA GLY A 298 -0.21 8.88 -11.65
C GLY A 298 -1.52 8.92 -10.89
N ILE A 299 -1.63 8.18 -9.77
CA ILE A 299 -2.84 8.05 -8.97
C ILE A 299 -2.51 8.27 -7.49
N LEU A 300 -3.17 9.22 -6.83
CA LEU A 300 -2.97 9.50 -5.40
C LEU A 300 -4.17 9.02 -4.57
N ILE A 301 -3.89 8.30 -3.50
CA ILE A 301 -4.85 7.92 -2.45
C ILE A 301 -4.36 8.52 -1.14
N THR A 302 -5.13 9.47 -0.60
CA THR A 302 -4.75 10.24 0.59
C THR A 302 -5.95 10.50 1.50
N ASP A 303 -5.71 11.12 2.66
CA ASP A 303 -6.76 11.54 3.59
C ASP A 303 -7.09 13.02 3.43
N GLU A 304 -8.27 13.41 3.91
CA GLU A 304 -8.79 14.77 3.83
C GLU A 304 -7.85 15.83 4.40
N THR A 305 -7.22 15.57 5.54
CA THR A 305 -6.28 16.49 6.20
C THR A 305 -5.05 16.74 5.35
N THR A 306 -4.50 15.68 4.76
CA THR A 306 -3.37 15.76 3.82
C THR A 306 -3.77 16.46 2.53
N ALA A 307 -4.96 16.15 1.99
CA ALA A 307 -5.50 16.78 0.80
C ALA A 307 -5.63 18.30 0.96
N LEU A 308 -6.18 18.76 2.10
CA LEU A 308 -6.24 20.17 2.45
C LEU A 308 -4.85 20.79 2.58
N GLY A 309 -3.92 20.12 3.28
CA GLY A 309 -2.54 20.57 3.39
C GLY A 309 -1.84 20.74 2.02
N LEU A 310 -2.13 19.86 1.05
CA LEU A 310 -1.63 19.99 -0.32
C LEU A 310 -2.24 21.19 -1.07
N MET A 311 -3.47 21.59 -0.74
CA MET A 311 -4.13 22.75 -1.34
C MET A 311 -3.60 24.06 -0.76
N ASP A 312 -3.21 24.07 0.52
CA ASP A 312 -2.68 25.25 1.21
C ASP A 312 -1.25 25.62 0.80
N LEU A 313 -0.49 24.69 0.19
CA LEU A 313 0.83 24.98 -0.34
C LEU A 313 0.75 26.01 -1.48
N LYS A 314 1.68 26.96 -1.49
CA LYS A 314 1.90 27.88 -2.62
C LYS A 314 2.97 27.28 -3.53
N ASP A 315 2.75 27.37 -4.85
CA ASP A 315 3.68 26.85 -5.86
C ASP A 315 5.03 27.60 -5.88
#